data_AF-A0A4S8QNG8-F1
#
_entry.id   AF-A0A4S8QNG8-F1
#
_cell.length_a   1.000
_cell.length_b   1.000
_cell.length_c   1.000
_cell.angle_alpha   90.00
_cell.angle_beta   90.00
_cell.angle_gamma   90.00
#
_symmetry.space_group_name_H-M   'P 1'
#
loop_
_entity.id
_entity.type
_entity.pdbx_description
1 polymer ?
#
loop_
_entity_poly.entity_id
_entity_poly.type
_entity_poly.pdbx_seq_one_letter_code
_entity_poly.pdbx_strand_id
1 'polypeptide(L)'
;METYTVIFVEEVDLRELARAVSDVFVVAPARIEIWDGDDFADPSAEPGIAQVAAGEQEGAFAEFVGFQGFIDHIGSASRLEVALRLVQRLKKRALIAPESAEEYRWTLIAADGSHGKVVLDGSDLADGILTIVSASEPISGAPDVRVSRFDWLP
;
A
#
# COMPACT_ATOMS: atom_id res chain seq x y z
N MET A 1 5.03 -5.59 16.29
CA MET A 1 5.11 -4.13 16.09
C MET A 1 4.09 -3.80 15.03
N GLU A 2 3.18 -2.88 15.30
CA GLU A 2 2.19 -2.49 14.30
C GLU A 2 2.84 -1.57 13.28
N THR A 3 2.59 -1.85 12.00
CA THR A 3 3.01 -1.00 10.88
C THR A 3 1.82 -0.75 9.96
N TYR A 4 1.90 0.34 9.22
CA TYR A 4 1.01 0.61 8.10
C TYR A 4 1.77 0.40 6.81
N THR A 5 1.41 -0.66 6.08
CA THR A 5 2.01 -0.97 4.78
C THR A 5 1.00 -0.70 3.67
N VAL A 6 1.41 0.08 2.66
CA VAL A 6 0.63 0.37 1.45
C VAL A 6 1.50 0.03 0.25
N ILE A 7 1.03 -0.89 -0.59
CA ILE A 7 1.77 -1.42 -1.73
C ILE A 7 1.18 -0.85 -3.02
N PHE A 8 1.92 -0.04 -3.76
CA PHE A 8 1.49 0.50 -5.04
C PHE A 8 1.70 -0.52 -6.14
N VAL A 9 0.63 -0.84 -6.87
CA VAL A 9 0.61 -1.81 -7.99
C VAL A 9 0.71 -1.13 -9.36
N GLU A 10 1.11 0.13 -9.35
CA GLU A 10 1.37 0.94 -10.54
C GLU A 10 2.63 1.77 -10.29
N GLU A 11 3.35 2.10 -11.37
CA GLU A 11 4.60 2.85 -11.29
C GLU A 11 4.45 4.17 -10.52
N VAL A 12 5.28 4.32 -9.49
CA VAL A 12 5.38 5.47 -8.59
C VAL A 12 6.86 5.77 -8.36
N ASP A 13 7.26 7.03 -8.56
CA ASP A 13 8.60 7.48 -8.20
C ASP A 13 8.73 7.57 -6.67
N LEU A 14 9.82 7.05 -6.09
CA LEU A 14 9.99 7.00 -4.64
C LEU A 14 10.11 8.40 -4.02
N ARG A 15 10.73 9.36 -4.70
CA ARG A 15 10.81 10.73 -4.22
C ARG A 15 9.45 11.42 -4.30
N GLU A 16 8.64 11.10 -5.30
CA GLU A 16 7.23 11.54 -5.35
C GLU A 16 6.41 10.94 -4.21
N LEU A 17 6.56 9.64 -3.92
CA LEU A 17 5.90 8.98 -2.80
C LEU A 17 6.31 9.60 -1.45
N ALA A 18 7.60 9.83 -1.21
CA ALA A 18 8.09 10.49 -0.01
C ALA A 18 7.51 11.91 0.15
N ARG A 19 7.45 12.69 -0.94
CA ARG A 19 6.80 14.02 -0.95
C ARG A 19 5.32 13.92 -0.63
N ALA A 20 4.61 12.93 -1.21
CA ALA A 20 3.21 12.71 -0.91
C ALA A 20 2.99 12.39 0.57
N VAL A 21 3.82 11.53 1.17
CA VAL A 21 3.78 11.24 2.62
C VAL A 21 3.99 12.52 3.44
N SER A 22 5.00 13.32 3.08
CA SER A 22 5.31 14.58 3.75
C SER A 22 4.14 15.57 3.68
N ASP A 23 3.58 15.78 2.49
CA ASP A 23 2.46 16.70 2.24
C ASP A 23 1.18 16.26 2.98
N VAL A 24 0.83 14.98 2.87
CA VAL A 24 -0.45 14.44 3.34
C VAL A 24 -0.51 14.32 4.86
N PHE A 25 0.60 13.91 5.47
CA PHE A 25 0.66 13.60 6.91
C PHE A 25 1.48 14.62 7.70
N VAL A 26 1.97 15.67 7.06
CA VAL A 26 2.78 16.73 7.68
C VAL A 26 3.99 16.12 8.41
N VAL A 27 4.63 15.14 7.76
CA VAL A 27 5.86 14.50 8.26
C VAL A 27 7.04 15.25 7.66
N ALA A 28 8.01 15.64 8.50
CA ALA A 28 9.23 16.28 8.02
C ALA A 28 9.96 15.34 7.04
N PRO A 29 10.40 15.80 5.85
CA PRO A 29 11.05 14.94 4.86
C PRO A 29 12.24 14.15 5.41
N ALA A 30 13.02 14.75 6.31
CA ALA A 30 14.16 14.10 6.96
C ALA A 30 13.79 12.87 7.82
N ARG A 31 12.52 12.70 8.19
CA ARG A 31 12.04 11.53 8.96
C ARG A 31 11.39 10.45 8.08
N ILE A 32 11.47 10.63 6.76
CA ILE A 32 10.99 9.68 5.75
C ILE A 32 12.22 9.11 5.07
N GLU A 33 12.46 7.82 5.29
CA GLU A 33 13.54 7.09 4.63
C GLU A 33 13.15 6.72 3.21
N ILE A 34 14.08 6.86 2.27
CA ILE A 34 13.91 6.43 0.89
C ILE A 34 14.91 5.30 0.65
N TRP A 35 14.42 4.08 0.42
CA TRP A 35 15.22 2.90 0.16
C TRP A 35 15.12 2.51 -1.32
N ASP A 36 16.23 2.55 -2.05
CA ASP A 36 16.25 2.24 -3.48
C ASP A 36 16.49 0.75 -3.81
N GLY A 37 16.71 -0.08 -2.78
CA GLY A 37 17.00 -1.50 -2.91
C GLY A 37 18.41 -1.85 -2.43
N ASP A 38 19.37 -0.94 -2.61
CA ASP A 38 20.79 -1.17 -2.30
C ASP A 38 21.27 -0.30 -1.13
N ASP A 39 20.79 0.95 -1.03
CA ASP A 39 21.16 1.89 0.04
C ASP A 39 20.01 2.87 0.35
N PHE A 40 20.18 3.66 1.41
CA PHE A 40 19.32 4.81 1.67
C PHE A 40 19.68 5.96 0.72
N ALA A 41 18.71 6.36 -0.12
CA ALA A 41 18.93 7.32 -1.19
C ALA A 41 19.22 8.75 -0.69
N ASP A 42 18.82 9.08 0.55
CA ASP A 42 19.09 10.37 1.20
C ASP A 42 19.39 10.12 2.71
N PRO A 43 20.23 10.94 3.37
CA PRO A 43 20.47 10.83 4.81
C PRO A 43 19.19 11.14 5.60
N SER A 44 18.71 10.18 6.40
CA SER A 44 17.58 10.34 7.30
C SER A 44 18.02 10.85 8.68
N ALA A 45 17.13 11.59 9.34
CA ALA A 45 17.28 11.95 10.74
C ALA A 45 16.81 10.79 11.61
N GLU A 46 17.70 10.26 12.44
CA GLU A 46 17.38 9.22 13.40
C GLU A 46 16.51 9.76 14.55
N PRO A 47 15.36 9.10 14.89
CA PRO A 47 14.77 7.95 14.21
C PRO A 47 13.84 8.35 13.06
N GLY A 48 13.98 7.68 11.91
CA GLY A 48 12.97 7.66 10.86
C GLY A 48 11.64 7.11 11.38
N ILE A 49 10.52 7.64 10.89
CA ILE A 49 9.18 7.17 11.30
C ILE A 49 8.38 6.57 10.17
N ALA A 50 8.80 6.82 8.94
CA ALA A 50 8.24 6.21 7.76
C ALA A 50 9.35 5.87 6.78
N GLN A 51 9.10 4.89 5.93
CA GLN A 51 9.95 4.50 4.84
C GLN A 51 9.12 4.43 3.55
N VAL A 52 9.75 4.79 2.44
CA VAL A 52 9.29 4.46 1.09
C VAL A 52 10.37 3.63 0.41
N ALA A 53 9.97 2.59 -0.31
CA ALA A 53 10.90 1.67 -0.95
C ALA A 53 10.38 1.24 -2.32
N ALA A 54 11.28 0.72 -3.17
CA ALA A 54 10.86 -0.08 -4.31
C ALA A 54 10.03 -1.29 -3.82
N GLY A 55 9.06 -1.73 -4.62
CA GLY A 55 8.26 -2.91 -4.28
C GLY A 55 9.14 -4.16 -4.15
N GLU A 56 8.94 -4.93 -3.08
CA GLU A 56 9.70 -6.17 -2.87
C GLU A 56 9.18 -7.33 -3.72
N GLN A 57 7.88 -7.27 -4.06
CA GLN A 57 7.17 -8.30 -4.79
C GLN A 57 7.06 -7.96 -6.27
N GLU A 58 7.10 -8.96 -7.15
CA GLU A 58 6.79 -8.72 -8.57
C GLU A 58 5.35 -8.20 -8.69
N GLY A 59 5.16 -7.11 -9.43
CA GLY A 59 3.88 -6.40 -9.50
C GLY A 59 3.68 -5.32 -8.41
N ALA A 60 4.54 -5.26 -7.40
CA ALA A 60 4.70 -4.08 -6.55
C ALA A 60 5.72 -3.14 -7.19
N PHE A 61 5.35 -1.86 -7.36
CA PHE A 61 6.23 -0.84 -7.91
C PHE A 61 6.88 0.01 -6.82
N ALA A 62 6.13 0.29 -5.76
CA ALA A 62 6.62 1.03 -4.61
C ALA A 62 5.84 0.64 -3.35
N GLU A 63 6.45 0.80 -2.20
CA GLU A 63 5.84 0.53 -0.90
C GLU A 63 6.04 1.72 0.02
N PHE A 64 5.00 2.00 0.81
CA PHE A 64 5.09 2.89 1.96
C PHE A 64 4.92 2.06 3.24
N VAL A 65 5.82 2.28 4.19
CA VAL A 65 5.76 1.70 5.53
C VAL A 65 5.77 2.80 6.58
N GLY A 66 4.68 2.94 7.33
CA GLY A 66 4.61 3.77 8.53
C GLY A 66 4.93 2.95 9.77
N PHE A 67 5.96 3.35 10.52
CA PHE A 67 6.34 2.71 11.79
C PHE A 67 5.56 3.29 12.98
N GLN A 68 5.85 2.81 14.20
CA GLN A 68 5.16 3.27 15.41
C GLN A 68 5.20 4.80 15.57
N GLY A 69 6.34 5.45 15.30
CA GLY A 69 6.44 6.91 15.40
C GLY A 69 5.57 7.67 14.38
N PHE A 70 5.21 7.04 13.26
CA PHE A 70 4.26 7.59 12.29
C PHE A 70 2.83 7.41 12.77
N ILE A 71 2.50 6.24 13.32
CA ILE A 71 1.20 5.96 13.93
C ILE A 71 0.91 6.96 15.06
N ASP A 72 1.89 7.18 15.93
CA ASP A 72 1.80 8.15 17.03
C ASP A 72 1.65 9.59 16.50
N HIS A 73 2.31 9.93 15.38
CA HIS A 73 2.28 11.26 14.76
C HIS A 73 0.93 11.58 14.12
N ILE A 74 0.34 10.63 13.38
CA ILE A 74 -0.93 10.89 12.66
C ILE A 74 -2.17 10.69 13.53
N GLY A 75 -2.05 10.00 14.66
CA GLY A 75 -3.12 9.74 15.62
C GLY A 75 -4.15 8.73 15.10
N SER A 76 -4.04 7.47 15.53
CA SER A 76 -5.03 6.38 15.42
C SER A 76 -5.83 6.24 14.11
N ALA A 77 -5.32 6.74 12.98
CA ALA A 77 -5.96 6.57 11.68
C ALA A 77 -5.81 5.13 11.21
N SER A 78 -6.85 4.58 10.60
CA SER A 78 -6.80 3.21 10.06
C SER A 78 -5.83 3.10 8.87
N ARG A 79 -5.33 1.88 8.61
CA ARG A 79 -4.54 1.56 7.41
C ARG A 79 -5.22 2.02 6.13
N LEU A 80 -6.53 1.82 6.04
CA LEU A 80 -7.34 2.22 4.89
C LEU A 80 -7.36 3.73 4.71
N GLU A 81 -7.53 4.51 5.79
CA GLU A 81 -7.49 5.97 5.71
C GLU A 81 -6.13 6.48 5.26
N VAL A 82 -5.03 5.87 5.73
CA VAL A 82 -3.67 6.20 5.29
C VAL A 82 -3.52 5.94 3.79
N ALA A 83 -3.90 4.74 3.32
CA ALA A 83 -3.80 4.38 1.92
C ALA A 83 -4.68 5.27 1.02
N LEU A 84 -5.92 5.55 1.42
CA LEU A 84 -6.83 6.41 0.67
C LEU A 84 -6.23 7.79 0.43
N ARG A 85 -5.64 8.40 1.45
CA ARG A 85 -5.03 9.73 1.31
C ARG A 85 -3.82 9.71 0.37
N LEU A 86 -2.96 8.69 0.46
CA LEU A 86 -1.81 8.54 -0.44
C LEU A 86 -2.23 8.27 -1.88
N VAL A 87 -3.15 7.32 -2.09
CA VAL A 87 -3.71 6.98 -3.41
C VAL A 87 -4.37 8.18 -4.05
N GLN A 88 -5.17 8.94 -3.30
CA GLN A 88 -5.80 10.15 -3.83
C GLN A 88 -4.79 11.26 -4.17
N ARG A 89 -3.66 11.34 -3.45
CA ARG A 89 -2.58 12.30 -3.73
C ARG A 89 -1.78 11.94 -4.98
N LEU A 90 -1.52 10.65 -5.19
CA LEU A 90 -0.67 10.13 -6.28
C LEU A 90 -1.48 9.75 -7.53
N LYS A 91 -2.79 9.53 -7.39
CA LYS A 91 -3.68 9.00 -8.45
C LYS A 91 -3.23 7.63 -8.96
N LYS A 92 -2.87 6.75 -8.04
CA LYS A 92 -2.32 5.41 -8.30
C LYS A 92 -3.03 4.38 -7.46
N ARG A 93 -3.21 3.18 -8.00
CA ARG A 93 -3.82 2.06 -7.28
C ARG A 93 -2.84 1.48 -6.26
N ALA A 94 -3.40 1.04 -5.14
CA ALA A 94 -2.62 0.40 -4.10
C ALA A 94 -3.38 -0.77 -3.47
N LEU A 95 -2.60 -1.67 -2.87
CA LEU A 95 -3.04 -2.82 -2.11
C LEU A 95 -2.68 -2.64 -0.63
N ILE A 96 -3.57 -3.15 0.23
CA ILE A 96 -3.29 -3.35 1.65
C ILE A 96 -3.53 -4.82 1.95
N ALA A 97 -2.53 -5.44 2.59
CA ALA A 97 -2.64 -6.78 3.11
C ALA A 97 -3.73 -6.87 4.21
N PRO A 98 -4.38 -8.03 4.36
CA PRO A 98 -5.33 -8.25 5.43
C PRO A 98 -4.71 -8.07 6.83
N GLU A 99 -5.53 -7.77 7.83
CA GLU A 99 -5.05 -7.62 9.21
C GLU A 99 -4.71 -8.96 9.86
N SER A 100 -5.34 -10.05 9.39
CA SER A 100 -5.12 -11.42 9.84
C SER A 100 -4.83 -12.33 8.65
N ALA A 101 -3.95 -13.31 8.86
CA ALA A 101 -3.71 -14.37 7.89
C ALA A 101 -4.96 -15.23 7.59
N GLU A 102 -5.96 -15.22 8.49
CA GLU A 102 -7.25 -15.89 8.28
C GLU A 102 -8.16 -15.11 7.31
N GLU A 103 -7.92 -13.81 7.14
CA GLU A 103 -8.62 -12.98 6.17
C GLU A 103 -7.87 -13.07 4.83
N TYR A 104 -8.20 -14.04 3.99
CA TYR A 104 -7.52 -14.25 2.69
C TYR A 104 -7.72 -13.13 1.65
N ARG A 105 -8.34 -12.01 2.02
CA ARG A 105 -8.76 -10.96 1.10
C ARG A 105 -8.02 -9.66 1.36
N TRP A 106 -7.23 -9.27 0.36
CA TRP A 106 -6.56 -8.00 0.31
C TRP A 106 -7.56 -6.89 0.00
N THR A 107 -7.19 -5.65 0.28
CA THR A 107 -8.01 -4.49 -0.10
C THR A 107 -7.32 -3.74 -1.24
N LEU A 108 -7.99 -3.64 -2.39
CA LEU A 108 -7.58 -2.77 -3.49
C LEU A 108 -8.21 -1.40 -3.29
N ILE A 109 -7.39 -0.35 -3.38
CA ILE A 109 -7.82 1.03 -3.45
C ILE A 109 -7.52 1.55 -4.85
N ALA A 110 -8.56 1.99 -5.55
CA ALA A 110 -8.47 2.58 -6.87
C ALA A 110 -8.02 4.05 -6.80
N ALA A 111 -7.52 4.60 -7.92
CA ALA A 111 -7.01 5.98 -8.01
C ALA A 111 -8.03 7.07 -7.65
N ASP A 112 -9.33 6.77 -7.77
CA ASP A 112 -10.43 7.67 -7.38
C ASP A 112 -10.81 7.58 -5.89
N GLY A 113 -10.22 6.64 -5.14
CA GLY A 113 -10.50 6.35 -3.73
C GLY A 113 -11.61 5.33 -3.50
N SER A 114 -12.27 4.83 -4.54
CA SER A 114 -13.12 3.65 -4.40
C SER A 114 -12.25 2.44 -4.04
N HIS A 115 -12.78 1.52 -3.25
CA HIS A 115 -12.01 0.39 -2.75
C HIS A 115 -12.89 -0.83 -2.53
N GLY A 116 -12.28 -2.00 -2.50
CA GLY A 116 -12.99 -3.25 -2.28
C GLY A 116 -12.06 -4.42 -2.00
N LYS A 117 -12.64 -5.51 -1.52
CA LYS A 117 -11.90 -6.74 -1.22
C LYS A 117 -11.58 -7.50 -2.50
N VAL A 118 -10.31 -7.83 -2.67
CA VAL A 118 -9.80 -8.60 -3.80
C VAL A 118 -9.11 -9.88 -3.34
N VAL A 119 -9.10 -10.86 -4.22
CA VAL A 119 -8.37 -12.11 -4.05
C VAL A 119 -7.18 -12.08 -4.97
N LEU A 120 -5.99 -12.30 -4.40
CA LEU A 120 -4.78 -12.52 -5.15
C LEU A 120 -4.64 -14.00 -5.50
N ASP A 121 -3.92 -14.31 -6.57
CA ASP A 121 -3.58 -15.69 -6.89
C ASP A 121 -2.64 -16.23 -5.80
N GLY A 122 -3.04 -17.33 -5.15
CA GLY A 122 -2.30 -17.87 -4.02
C GLY A 122 -0.99 -18.56 -4.41
N SER A 123 -0.88 -19.06 -5.63
CA SER A 123 0.35 -19.65 -6.15
C SER A 123 1.34 -18.54 -6.50
N ASP A 124 0.91 -17.53 -7.25
CA ASP A 124 1.74 -16.36 -7.56
C ASP A 124 2.20 -15.65 -6.29
N LEU A 125 1.30 -15.47 -5.30
CA LEU A 125 1.65 -14.83 -4.04
C LEU A 125 2.71 -15.61 -3.25
N ALA A 126 2.67 -16.95 -3.29
CA ALA A 126 3.69 -17.79 -2.66
C ALA A 126 5.07 -17.65 -3.32
N ASP A 127 5.10 -17.32 -4.60
CA ASP A 127 6.30 -17.02 -5.38
C ASP A 127 6.68 -15.52 -5.31
N GLY A 128 5.96 -14.71 -4.54
CA GLY A 128 6.24 -13.28 -4.38
C GLY A 128 5.72 -12.39 -5.50
N ILE A 129 4.70 -12.85 -6.25
CA ILE A 129 4.09 -12.14 -7.37
C ILE A 129 2.67 -11.68 -6.98
N LEU A 130 2.37 -10.40 -7.21
CA LEU A 130 1.07 -9.80 -6.90
C LEU A 130 0.13 -9.83 -8.10
N THR A 131 -0.61 -10.93 -8.25
CA THR A 131 -1.63 -11.08 -9.29
C THR A 131 -3.04 -10.98 -8.72
N ILE A 132 -3.78 -9.92 -9.07
CA ILE A 132 -5.19 -9.79 -8.70
C ILE A 132 -6.05 -10.69 -9.59
N VAL A 133 -6.70 -11.70 -9.00
CA VAL A 133 -7.57 -12.63 -9.73
C VAL A 133 -8.98 -12.07 -9.88
N SER A 134 -9.53 -11.52 -8.80
CA SER A 134 -10.89 -10.98 -8.81
C SER A 134 -11.22 -10.11 -7.60
N ALA A 135 -12.28 -9.32 -7.73
CA ALA A 135 -12.92 -8.59 -6.65
C ALA A 135 -14.17 -9.32 -6.14
N SER A 136 -14.47 -9.15 -4.85
CA SER A 136 -15.69 -9.69 -4.22
C SER A 136 -16.95 -8.97 -4.70
N GLU A 137 -16.83 -7.67 -5.01
CA GLU A 137 -17.87 -6.80 -5.50
C GLU A 137 -17.27 -5.82 -6.53
N PRO A 138 -18.08 -5.19 -7.41
CA PRO A 138 -17.57 -4.19 -8.34
C PRO A 138 -16.89 -3.02 -7.61
N ILE A 139 -15.70 -2.62 -8.10
CA ILE A 139 -14.96 -1.45 -7.62
C ILE A 139 -15.03 -0.37 -8.70
N SER A 140 -15.70 0.76 -8.42
CA SER A 140 -15.99 1.80 -9.41
C SER A 140 -14.77 2.30 -10.18
N GLY A 141 -13.66 2.52 -9.47
CA GLY A 141 -12.39 3.01 -10.04
C GLY A 141 -11.46 1.92 -10.56
N ALA A 142 -11.87 0.65 -10.50
CA ALA A 142 -11.12 -0.49 -11.04
C ALA A 142 -12.06 -1.44 -11.83
N PRO A 143 -12.74 -0.95 -12.88
CA PRO A 143 -13.71 -1.74 -13.65
C PRO A 143 -13.06 -2.87 -14.47
N ASP A 144 -11.73 -2.82 -14.63
CA ASP A 144 -10.90 -3.86 -15.24
C ASP A 144 -10.77 -5.11 -14.35
N VAL A 145 -10.96 -4.98 -13.04
CA VAL A 145 -10.92 -6.10 -12.11
C VAL A 145 -12.20 -6.92 -12.25
N ARG A 146 -12.04 -8.19 -12.64
CA ARG A 146 -13.18 -9.11 -12.78
C ARG A 146 -13.83 -9.34 -11.43
N VAL A 147 -15.15 -9.30 -11.39
CA VAL A 147 -15.91 -9.71 -10.21
C VAL A 147 -16.18 -11.19 -10.31
N SER A 148 -15.80 -11.93 -9.27
CA SER A 148 -16.15 -13.33 -9.12
C SER A 148 -17.06 -13.47 -7.91
N ARG A 149 -18.21 -14.13 -8.08
CA ARG A 149 -18.89 -14.72 -6.93
C ARG A 149 -18.04 -15.91 -6.53
N PHE A 150 -17.26 -15.78 -5.47
CA PHE A 150 -16.68 -16.94 -4.82
C PHE A 150 -17.82 -17.75 -4.19
N ASP A 151 -18.38 -18.68 -4.96
CA ASP A 151 -19.36 -19.69 -4.50
C ASP A 151 -18.66 -20.83 -3.71
N TRP A 152 -17.65 -20.51 -2.89
CA TRP A 152 -16.99 -21.48 -2.03
C TRP A 152 -17.19 -21.12 -0.56
N LEU A 153 -18.28 -21.64 0.01
CA LEU A 153 -18.32 -22.50 1.19
C LEU A 153 -19.73 -23.12 1.30
N PRO A 154 -19.87 -24.43 1.53
CA PRO A 154 -21.12 -25.03 2.04
C PRO A 154 -21.46 -24.55 3.45
#